data_AF-V5H9W1-F1
#
_entry.id   AF-V5H9W1-F1
#
_cell.length_a   1.000
_cell.length_b   1.000
_cell.length_c   1.000
_cell.angle_alpha   90.00
_cell.angle_beta   90.00
_cell.angle_gamma   90.00
#
_symmetry.space_group_name_H-M   'P 1'
#
loop_
_entity.id
_entity.type
_entity.pdbx_description
1 polymer ?
#
loop_
_entity_poly.entity_id
_entity_poly.type
_entity_poly.pdbx_seq_one_letter_code
_entity_poly.pdbx_strand_id
1 'polypeptide(L)'
;YRYLGVTLQEGPQYLKQHERNTLKSSNIRRGHLWNMAKYSYNPYTLARALWKSVAVPAVTYANDAVVFQQTTLKTLHRHQVEIGSWALGGNGATANLAVTGEMAWSTFKQRDARAKLGYLGCLIHMPDEAYTKRTFHYVRYRSSRTNWSNTIARLDSVYSKGTRRHEATLEKGWFKAVTEEVNAIELEAWRQAVRKKQSLQSIYALHKSELSPCTHYRG
;
A
#
# COMPACT_ATOMS: atom_id res chain seq x y z
N TYR A 1 -8.30 -22.66 -9.71
CA TYR A 1 -6.90 -23.14 -9.62
C TYR A 1 -6.10 -22.30 -8.62
N ARG A 2 -5.14 -22.87 -7.88
CA ARG A 2 -4.25 -22.10 -6.97
C ARG A 2 -2.81 -22.23 -7.45
N TYR A 3 -2.17 -21.11 -7.73
CA TYR A 3 -0.80 -21.06 -8.23
C TYR A 3 0.02 -20.07 -7.41
N LEU A 4 1.15 -20.53 -6.86
CA LEU A 4 2.04 -19.72 -6.02
C LEU A 4 1.26 -18.88 -4.98
N GLY A 5 0.26 -19.47 -4.32
CA GLY A 5 -0.55 -18.76 -3.32
C GLY A 5 -1.69 -17.89 -3.85
N VAL A 6 -1.76 -17.59 -5.15
CA VAL A 6 -2.86 -16.82 -5.78
C VAL A 6 -3.96 -17.76 -6.27
N THR A 7 -5.22 -17.39 -6.04
CA THR A 7 -6.39 -18.17 -6.50
C THR A 7 -6.94 -17.58 -7.79
N LEU A 8 -6.85 -18.35 -8.87
CA LEU A 8 -7.38 -17.98 -10.18
C LEU A 8 -8.70 -18.71 -10.43
N GLN A 9 -9.68 -17.96 -10.91
CA GLN A 9 -10.97 -18.46 -11.38
C GLN A 9 -11.09 -18.25 -12.89
N GLU A 10 -11.90 -19.08 -13.52
CA GLU A 10 -12.26 -18.91 -14.93
C GLU A 10 -13.16 -17.68 -15.13
N GLY A 11 -13.02 -17.05 -16.30
CA GLY A 11 -13.81 -15.89 -16.73
C GLY A 11 -13.15 -14.53 -16.52
N PRO A 12 -13.86 -13.43 -16.87
CA PRO A 12 -13.29 -12.08 -16.91
C PRO A 12 -12.82 -11.56 -15.54
N GLN A 13 -13.45 -12.03 -14.45
CA GLN A 13 -13.13 -11.64 -13.06
C GLN A 13 -12.25 -12.69 -12.36
N TYR A 14 -11.17 -13.10 -13.04
CA TYR A 14 -10.30 -14.21 -12.62
C TYR A 14 -9.68 -14.07 -11.21
N LEU A 15 -9.59 -12.86 -10.64
CA LEU A 15 -9.04 -12.61 -9.29
C LEU A 15 -10.09 -12.47 -8.18
N LYS A 16 -11.39 -12.45 -8.50
CA LYS A 16 -12.45 -12.12 -7.53
C LYS A 16 -12.41 -13.00 -6.28
N GLN A 17 -12.18 -14.30 -6.45
CA GLN A 17 -12.09 -15.23 -5.33
C GLN A 17 -10.85 -14.97 -4.47
N HIS A 18 -9.71 -14.65 -5.09
CA HIS A 18 -8.50 -14.29 -4.37
C HIS A 18 -8.71 -13.02 -3.53
N GLU A 19 -9.32 -11.98 -4.08
CA GLU A 19 -9.61 -10.74 -3.35
C GLU A 19 -10.51 -10.98 -2.13
N ARG A 20 -11.57 -11.79 -2.30
CA ARG A 20 -12.45 -12.19 -1.19
C ARG A 20 -11.69 -12.90 -0.08
N ASN A 21 -10.80 -13.83 -0.45
CA ASN A 21 -9.96 -14.55 0.50
C ASN A 21 -9.00 -13.59 1.23
N THR A 22 -8.39 -12.64 0.51
CA THR A 22 -7.51 -11.62 1.08
C THR A 22 -8.26 -10.71 2.06
N LEU A 23 -9.48 -10.28 1.73
CA LEU A 23 -10.31 -9.48 2.63
C LEU A 23 -10.74 -10.26 3.88
N LYS A 24 -11.12 -11.52 3.73
CA LYS A 24 -11.44 -12.41 4.85
C LYS A 24 -10.23 -12.59 5.78
N SER A 25 -9.06 -12.87 5.20
CA SER A 25 -7.78 -12.99 5.93
C SER A 25 -7.41 -11.69 6.66
N SER A 26 -7.54 -10.55 5.99
CA SER A 26 -7.32 -9.22 6.58
C SER A 26 -8.24 -8.97 7.77
N ASN A 27 -9.52 -9.30 7.65
CA ASN A 27 -10.50 -9.14 8.73
C ASN A 27 -10.17 -10.02 9.96
N ILE A 28 -9.82 -11.28 9.72
CA ILE A 28 -9.43 -12.21 10.80
C ILE A 28 -8.17 -11.69 11.51
N ARG A 29 -7.15 -11.31 10.75
CA ARG A 29 -5.90 -10.78 11.30
C ARG A 29 -6.11 -9.48 12.06
N ARG A 30 -7.00 -8.60 11.59
CA ARG A 30 -7.40 -7.38 12.29
C ARG A 30 -7.87 -7.68 13.71
N GLY A 31 -8.81 -8.61 13.87
CA GLY A 31 -9.31 -9.00 15.20
C GLY A 31 -8.26 -9.71 16.05
N HIS A 32 -7.55 -10.68 15.48
CA HIS A 32 -6.55 -11.46 16.21
C HIS A 32 -5.39 -10.61 16.72
N LEU A 33 -4.81 -9.76 15.86
CA LEU A 33 -3.70 -8.91 16.24
C LEU A 33 -4.11 -7.84 17.26
N TRP A 34 -5.33 -7.31 17.15
CA TRP A 34 -5.86 -6.40 18.16
C TRP A 34 -6.01 -7.09 19.53
N ASN A 35 -6.56 -8.30 19.57
CA ASN A 35 -6.70 -9.04 20.82
C ASN A 35 -5.35 -9.32 21.50
N MET A 36 -4.30 -9.59 20.72
CA MET A 36 -2.93 -9.71 21.25
C MET A 36 -2.38 -8.38 21.76
N ALA A 37 -2.62 -7.29 21.04
CA ALA A 37 -2.09 -5.97 21.40
C ALA A 37 -2.79 -5.36 22.61
N LYS A 38 -4.11 -5.51 22.72
CA LYS A 38 -4.95 -4.86 23.74
C LYS A 38 -4.50 -5.15 25.17
N TYR A 39 -4.09 -6.39 25.46
CA TYR A 39 -3.68 -6.82 26.81
C TYR A 39 -2.17 -6.73 27.04
N SER A 40 -1.43 -6.11 26.12
CA SER A 40 0.00 -5.90 26.29
C SER A 40 0.30 -4.63 27.07
N TYR A 41 1.53 -4.50 27.57
CA TYR A 41 2.00 -3.31 28.26
C TYR A 41 1.92 -2.03 27.40
N ASN A 42 2.12 -2.16 26.08
CA ASN A 42 2.00 -1.04 25.15
C ASN A 42 1.24 -1.49 23.88
N PRO A 43 -0.11 -1.35 23.89
CA PRO A 43 -0.96 -1.72 22.76
C PRO A 43 -0.58 -1.02 21.46
N TYR A 44 -0.17 0.26 21.52
CA TYR A 44 0.25 1.01 20.34
C TYR A 44 1.47 0.39 19.66
N THR A 45 2.55 0.20 20.41
CA THR A 45 3.81 -0.33 19.86
C THR A 45 3.61 -1.75 19.33
N LEU A 46 2.91 -2.59 20.08
CA LEU A 46 2.69 -3.98 19.70
C LEU A 46 1.75 -4.10 18.49
N ALA A 47 0.61 -3.40 18.47
CA ALA A 47 -0.28 -3.38 17.31
C ALA A 47 0.44 -2.83 16.07
N ARG A 48 1.24 -1.77 16.25
CA ARG A 48 2.00 -1.15 15.17
C ARG A 48 2.99 -2.13 14.54
N ALA A 49 3.74 -2.84 15.39
CA ALA A 49 4.72 -3.84 14.98
C ALA A 49 4.04 -5.04 14.31
N LEU A 50 3.06 -5.66 14.97
CA LEU A 50 2.36 -6.85 14.49
C LEU A 50 1.66 -6.62 13.15
N TRP A 51 1.00 -5.48 12.97
CA TRP A 51 0.35 -5.18 11.69
C TRP A 51 1.39 -5.06 10.56
N LYS A 52 2.49 -4.34 10.80
CA LYS A 52 3.54 -4.13 9.80
C LYS A 52 4.29 -5.42 9.47
N SER A 53 4.58 -6.28 10.44
CA SER A 53 5.37 -7.49 10.24
C SER A 53 4.53 -8.70 9.80
N VAL A 54 3.28 -8.83 10.27
CA VAL A 54 2.46 -10.01 10.04
C VAL A 54 1.32 -9.75 9.06
N ALA A 55 0.50 -8.73 9.30
CA ALA A 55 -0.71 -8.52 8.50
C ALA A 55 -0.39 -8.00 7.10
N VAL A 56 0.41 -6.93 7.00
CA VAL A 56 0.72 -6.27 5.72
C VAL A 56 1.32 -7.27 4.72
N PRO A 57 2.41 -8.01 5.02
CA PRO A 57 2.96 -8.96 4.06
C PRO A 57 1.96 -10.05 3.64
N ALA A 58 1.12 -10.51 4.57
CA ALA A 58 0.12 -11.54 4.29
C ALA A 58 -0.99 -11.05 3.33
N VAL A 59 -1.39 -9.77 3.40
CA VAL A 59 -2.45 -9.22 2.54
C VAL A 59 -1.93 -8.58 1.25
N THR A 60 -0.65 -8.20 1.20
CA THR A 60 0.00 -7.63 0.01
C THR A 60 0.85 -8.65 -0.76
N TYR A 61 0.66 -9.94 -0.49
CA TYR A 61 1.36 -10.99 -1.22
C TYR A 61 1.02 -10.91 -2.72
N ALA A 62 2.03 -11.05 -3.58
CA ALA A 62 1.93 -10.97 -5.05
C ALA A 62 1.35 -9.65 -5.60
N ASN A 63 1.41 -8.56 -4.83
CA ASN A 63 0.84 -7.27 -5.21
C ASN A 63 1.59 -6.56 -6.35
N ASP A 64 2.81 -6.99 -6.64
CA ASP A 64 3.61 -6.57 -7.79
C ASP A 64 2.98 -7.00 -9.13
N ALA A 65 2.54 -8.27 -9.21
CA ALA A 65 1.98 -8.87 -10.42
C ALA A 65 0.44 -8.81 -10.47
N VAL A 66 -0.23 -8.91 -9.32
CA VAL A 66 -1.69 -8.96 -9.24
C VAL A 66 -2.28 -7.55 -9.19
N VAL A 67 -3.37 -7.33 -9.93
CA VAL A 67 -4.12 -6.06 -9.90
C VAL A 67 -5.35 -6.21 -9.04
N PHE A 68 -5.32 -5.61 -7.85
CA PHE A 68 -6.48 -5.54 -6.97
C PHE A 68 -7.49 -4.49 -7.46
N GLN A 69 -8.78 -4.77 -7.24
CA GLN A 69 -9.82 -3.76 -7.37
C GLN A 69 -9.62 -2.62 -6.37
N GLN A 70 -10.00 -1.42 -6.79
CA GLN A 70 -9.92 -0.22 -5.94
C GLN A 70 -10.79 -0.35 -4.67
N THR A 71 -11.92 -1.04 -4.76
CA THR A 71 -12.81 -1.37 -3.64
C THR A 71 -12.10 -2.25 -2.60
N THR A 72 -11.35 -3.24 -3.06
CA THR A 72 -10.55 -4.15 -2.23
C THR A 72 -9.44 -3.38 -1.50
N LEU A 73 -8.68 -2.54 -2.21
CA LEU A 73 -7.64 -1.70 -1.60
C LEU A 73 -8.20 -0.71 -0.56
N LYS A 74 -9.35 -0.08 -0.84
CA LYS A 74 -10.05 0.79 0.11
C LYS A 74 -10.46 0.04 1.37
N THR A 75 -10.95 -1.19 1.23
CA THR A 75 -11.36 -2.02 2.36
C THR A 75 -10.16 -2.45 3.21
N LEU A 76 -9.05 -2.85 2.59
CA LEU A 76 -7.80 -3.16 3.30
C LEU A 76 -7.27 -1.93 4.05
N HIS A 77 -7.35 -0.75 3.44
CA HIS A 77 -6.96 0.49 4.11
C HIS A 77 -7.88 0.83 5.28
N ARG A 78 -9.19 0.60 5.17
CA ARG A 78 -10.11 0.75 6.30
C ARG A 78 -9.72 -0.14 7.48
N HIS A 79 -9.42 -1.42 7.24
CA HIS A 79 -8.96 -2.33 8.29
C HIS A 79 -7.67 -1.84 8.97
N GLN A 80 -6.72 -1.29 8.21
CA GLN A 80 -5.51 -0.69 8.77
C GLN A 80 -5.84 0.52 9.66
N VAL A 81 -6.70 1.42 9.19
CA VAL A 81 -7.06 2.62 9.95
C VAL A 81 -7.82 2.28 11.22
N GLU A 82 -8.72 1.29 11.20
CA GLU A 82 -9.44 0.86 12.40
C GLU A 82 -8.49 0.33 13.48
N ILE A 83 -7.51 -0.50 13.11
CA ILE A 83 -6.50 -0.98 14.07
C ILE A 83 -5.65 0.17 14.57
N GLY A 84 -5.25 1.09 13.69
CA GLY A 84 -4.52 2.28 14.09
C GLY A 84 -5.31 3.13 15.09
N SER A 85 -6.61 3.29 14.86
CA SER A 85 -7.50 3.99 15.78
C SER A 85 -7.57 3.27 17.13
N TRP A 86 -7.81 1.96 17.15
CA TRP A 86 -7.85 1.18 18.39
C TRP A 86 -6.53 1.24 19.16
N ALA A 87 -5.41 1.13 18.44
CA ALA A 87 -4.07 1.21 18.99
C ALA A 87 -3.74 2.59 19.59
N LEU A 88 -4.38 3.65 19.09
CA LEU A 88 -4.25 5.01 19.61
C LEU A 88 -5.29 5.33 20.71
N GLY A 89 -6.13 4.38 21.11
CA GLY A 89 -7.23 4.62 22.05
C GLY A 89 -8.40 5.43 21.46
N GLY A 90 -8.41 5.62 20.14
CA GLY A 90 -9.45 6.36 19.41
C GLY A 90 -10.71 5.53 19.17
N ASN A 91 -11.84 6.23 19.06
CA ASN A 91 -13.14 5.64 18.69
C ASN A 91 -13.45 5.82 17.18
N GLY A 92 -14.64 5.43 16.73
CA GLY A 92 -15.06 5.56 15.32
C GLY A 92 -15.14 6.99 14.78
N ALA A 93 -15.10 8.01 15.63
CA ALA A 93 -15.05 9.42 15.22
C ALA A 93 -13.62 9.92 14.96
N THR A 94 -12.60 9.12 15.28
CA THR A 94 -11.19 9.49 15.09
C THR A 94 -10.90 9.74 13.62
N ALA A 95 -10.28 10.88 13.31
CA ALA A 95 -9.98 11.21 11.92
C ALA A 95 -8.92 10.26 11.33
N ASN A 96 -9.29 9.54 10.26
CA ASN A 96 -8.40 8.62 9.53
C ASN A 96 -7.04 9.22 9.14
N LEU A 97 -7.01 10.52 8.82
CA LEU A 97 -5.79 11.25 8.47
C LEU A 97 -4.83 11.39 9.67
N ALA A 98 -5.36 11.65 10.86
CA ALA A 98 -4.58 11.71 12.09
C ALA A 98 -4.03 10.32 12.45
N VAL A 99 -4.85 9.27 12.33
CA VAL A 99 -4.39 7.88 12.52
C VAL A 99 -3.25 7.55 11.56
N THR A 100 -3.38 7.91 10.29
CA THR A 100 -2.32 7.66 9.30
C THR A 100 -1.03 8.42 9.64
N GLY A 101 -1.16 9.65 10.14
CA GLY A 101 -0.05 10.47 10.63
C GLY A 101 0.67 9.87 11.82
N GLU A 102 -0.08 9.53 12.86
CA GLU A 102 0.46 9.00 14.12
C GLU A 102 0.96 7.57 14.04
N MET A 103 0.42 6.75 13.14
CA MET A 103 0.95 5.40 12.91
C MET A 103 2.19 5.43 12.01
N ALA A 104 2.39 6.49 11.22
CA ALA A 104 3.40 6.58 10.16
C ALA A 104 3.40 5.34 9.26
N TRP A 105 2.21 4.85 8.93
CA TRP A 105 2.03 3.72 8.04
C TRP A 105 1.78 4.20 6.63
N SER A 106 2.44 3.56 5.67
CA SER A 106 2.08 3.74 4.27
C SER A 106 0.62 3.35 4.04
N THR A 107 -0.05 4.04 3.12
CA THR A 107 -1.40 3.64 2.69
C THR A 107 -1.31 2.39 1.81
N PHE A 108 -2.40 1.64 1.65
CA PHE A 108 -2.42 0.52 0.71
C PHE A 108 -2.24 0.99 -0.74
N LYS A 109 -2.70 2.21 -1.06
CA LYS A 109 -2.46 2.85 -2.36
C LYS A 109 -0.96 3.09 -2.60
N GLN A 110 -0.24 3.59 -1.61
CA GLN A 110 1.22 3.77 -1.70
C GLN A 110 1.94 2.44 -1.90
N ARG A 111 1.55 1.40 -1.15
CA ARG A 111 2.16 0.06 -1.28
C ARG A 111 1.88 -0.56 -2.64
N ASP A 112 0.66 -0.40 -3.15
CA ASP A 112 0.26 -0.81 -4.50
C ASP A 112 1.11 -0.13 -5.58
N ALA A 113 1.25 1.19 -5.48
CA ALA A 113 2.07 1.97 -6.40
C ALA A 113 3.54 1.51 -6.39
N ARG A 114 4.16 1.41 -5.21
CA ARG A 114 5.57 0.97 -5.09
C ARG A 114 5.80 -0.44 -5.59
N ALA A 115 4.91 -1.38 -5.27
CA ALA A 115 5.07 -2.76 -5.70
C ALA A 115 5.01 -2.87 -7.23
N LYS A 116 4.03 -2.23 -7.87
CA LYS A 116 3.85 -2.31 -9.33
C LYS A 116 4.90 -1.54 -10.11
N LEU A 117 5.20 -0.29 -9.69
CA LEU A 117 6.23 0.52 -10.34
C LEU A 117 7.64 -0.02 -10.07
N GLY A 118 7.87 -0.64 -8.90
CA GLY A 118 9.10 -1.35 -8.60
C GLY A 118 9.28 -2.57 -9.50
N TYR A 119 8.22 -3.38 -9.65
CA TYR A 119 8.25 -4.55 -10.52
C TYR A 119 8.39 -4.18 -12.00
N LEU A 120 7.84 -3.04 -12.44
CA LEU A 120 8.13 -2.49 -13.76
C LEU A 120 9.64 -2.25 -13.96
N GLY A 121 10.32 -1.68 -12.97
CA GLY A 121 11.78 -1.52 -13.00
C GLY A 121 12.50 -2.84 -13.12
N CYS A 122 12.09 -3.85 -12.34
CA CYS A 122 12.61 -5.21 -12.45
C CYS A 122 12.49 -5.74 -13.89
N LEU A 123 11.31 -5.61 -14.52
CA LEU A 123 11.10 -6.04 -15.91
C LEU A 123 11.95 -5.28 -16.94
N ILE A 124 12.25 -4.00 -16.70
CA ILE A 124 13.09 -3.19 -17.59
C ILE A 124 14.56 -3.64 -17.50
N HIS A 125 15.06 -3.86 -16.29
CA HIS A 125 16.48 -4.17 -16.03
C HIS A 125 16.83 -5.66 -16.11
N MET A 126 15.83 -6.54 -16.17
CA MET A 126 16.03 -7.98 -16.34
C MET A 126 16.67 -8.32 -17.70
N PRO A 127 17.43 -9.43 -17.84
CA PRO A 127 17.94 -9.88 -19.13
C PRO A 127 16.82 -10.19 -20.14
N ASP A 128 17.07 -9.95 -21.42
CA ASP A 128 16.08 -10.14 -22.51
C ASP A 128 15.68 -11.60 -22.72
N GLU A 129 16.53 -12.54 -22.30
CA GLU A 129 16.27 -13.98 -22.37
C GLU A 129 15.17 -14.42 -21.39
N ALA A 130 14.96 -13.67 -20.31
CA ALA A 130 14.00 -14.00 -19.28
C ALA A 130 12.57 -14.00 -19.85
N TYR A 131 11.84 -15.10 -19.63
CA TYR A 131 10.51 -15.31 -20.18
C TYR A 131 9.51 -14.21 -19.77
N THR A 132 9.62 -13.71 -18.53
CA THR A 132 8.82 -12.60 -18.01
C THR A 132 9.04 -11.31 -18.81
N LYS A 133 10.29 -10.96 -19.13
CA LYS A 133 10.63 -9.79 -19.95
C LYS A 133 10.13 -9.95 -21.39
N ARG A 134 10.31 -11.13 -21.98
CA ARG A 134 9.77 -11.46 -23.32
C ARG A 134 8.26 -11.34 -23.37
N THR A 135 7.56 -11.83 -22.34
CA THR A 135 6.10 -11.73 -22.22
C THR A 135 5.66 -10.28 -22.05
N PHE A 136 6.37 -9.50 -21.23
CA PHE A 136 6.11 -8.06 -21.08
C PHE A 136 6.27 -7.31 -22.40
N HIS A 137 7.38 -7.53 -23.13
CA HIS A 137 7.58 -6.97 -24.46
C HIS A 137 6.49 -7.40 -25.44
N TYR A 138 6.14 -8.69 -25.46
CA TYR A 138 5.08 -9.21 -26.33
C TYR A 138 3.73 -8.50 -26.08
N VAL A 139 3.31 -8.39 -24.82
CA VAL A 139 2.07 -7.70 -24.43
C VAL A 139 2.12 -6.22 -24.84
N ARG A 140 3.27 -5.56 -24.63
CA ARG A 140 3.47 -4.15 -24.96
C ARG A 140 3.45 -3.89 -26.47
N TYR A 141 4.18 -4.68 -27.26
CA TYR A 141 4.25 -4.52 -28.72
C TYR A 141 2.96 -4.93 -29.42
N ARG A 142 2.27 -5.96 -28.93
CA ARG A 142 0.97 -6.37 -29.45
C ARG A 142 -0.18 -5.44 -29.02
N SER A 143 0.12 -4.35 -28.31
CA SER A 143 -0.86 -3.37 -27.81
C SER A 143 -2.03 -4.00 -27.04
N SER A 144 -1.82 -5.16 -26.43
CA SER A 144 -2.83 -5.82 -25.62
C SER A 144 -2.95 -5.10 -24.29
N ARG A 145 -4.03 -4.33 -24.11
CA ARG A 145 -4.30 -3.58 -22.88
C ARG A 145 -4.79 -4.52 -21.78
N THR A 146 -3.85 -5.09 -21.03
CA THR A 146 -4.17 -5.85 -19.82
C THR A 146 -4.55 -4.91 -18.68
N ASN A 147 -5.26 -5.44 -17.68
CA ASN A 147 -5.55 -4.68 -16.46
C ASN A 147 -4.27 -4.18 -15.78
N TRP A 148 -3.18 -4.95 -15.87
CA TRP A 148 -1.89 -4.60 -15.29
C TRP A 148 -1.21 -3.46 -16.05
N SER A 149 -1.15 -3.51 -17.39
CA SER A 149 -0.55 -2.42 -18.18
C SER A 149 -1.33 -1.11 -18.05
N ASN A 150 -2.67 -1.16 -18.04
CA ASN A 150 -3.51 0.00 -17.78
C ASN A 150 -3.29 0.57 -16.37
N THR A 151 -3.16 -0.30 -15.38
CA THR A 151 -2.93 0.12 -13.98
C THR A 151 -1.58 0.80 -13.84
N ILE A 152 -0.53 0.26 -14.47
CA ILE A 152 0.80 0.88 -14.46
C ILE A 152 0.79 2.21 -15.19
N ALA A 153 0.22 2.30 -16.38
CA ALA A 153 0.14 3.58 -17.09
C ALA A 153 -0.57 4.66 -16.25
N ARG A 154 -1.61 4.29 -15.49
CA ARG A 154 -2.28 5.18 -14.55
C ARG A 154 -1.40 5.55 -13.34
N LEU A 155 -0.68 4.59 -12.75
CA LEU A 155 0.21 4.88 -11.63
C LEU A 155 1.38 5.74 -12.07
N ASP A 156 1.93 5.46 -13.25
CA ASP A 156 3.02 6.21 -13.86
C ASP A 156 2.57 7.66 -14.15
N SER A 157 1.38 7.86 -14.74
CA SER A 157 0.89 9.23 -14.97
C SER A 157 0.66 10.04 -13.67
N VAL A 158 0.45 9.37 -12.54
CA VAL A 158 0.28 10.01 -11.22
C VAL A 158 1.63 10.29 -10.55
N TYR A 159 2.54 9.32 -10.55
CA TYR A 159 3.78 9.38 -9.75
C TYR A 159 5.02 9.81 -10.55
N SER A 160 4.98 9.82 -11.88
CA SER A 160 6.15 9.99 -12.75
C SER A 160 6.35 11.36 -13.38
N LYS A 161 5.53 12.34 -13.02
CA LYS A 161 5.62 13.68 -13.60
C LYS A 161 6.92 14.38 -13.18
N GLY A 162 7.80 14.65 -14.17
CA GLY A 162 9.05 15.40 -13.97
C GLY A 162 10.18 14.59 -13.33
N THR A 163 10.16 13.26 -13.52
CA THR A 163 10.86 12.32 -12.66
C THR A 163 11.97 11.58 -13.40
N ARG A 164 13.13 11.38 -12.75
CA ARG A 164 14.36 10.84 -13.39
C ARG A 164 14.57 9.34 -13.18
N ARG A 165 13.59 8.59 -12.69
CA ARG A 165 13.73 7.13 -12.47
C ARG A 165 14.22 6.35 -13.70
N HIS A 166 13.90 6.83 -14.91
CA HIS A 166 14.31 6.21 -16.17
C HIS A 166 15.82 6.28 -16.42
N GLU A 167 16.53 7.17 -15.72
CA GLU A 167 17.99 7.31 -15.77
C GLU A 167 18.70 6.27 -14.89
N ALA A 168 17.98 5.57 -14.01
CA ALA A 168 18.58 4.55 -13.17
C ALA A 168 19.13 3.40 -14.01
N THR A 169 20.41 3.08 -13.87
CA THR A 169 21.05 1.97 -14.59
C THR A 169 20.76 0.61 -13.96
N LEU A 170 20.46 0.61 -12.66
CA LEU A 170 20.26 -0.60 -11.85
C LEU A 170 18.85 -0.64 -11.26
N GLU A 171 18.29 -1.85 -11.14
CA GLU A 171 16.99 -2.11 -10.52
C GLU A 171 16.87 -1.50 -9.11
N LYS A 172 17.92 -1.61 -8.30
CA LYS A 172 17.94 -1.03 -6.94
C LYS A 172 17.78 0.49 -6.96
N GLY A 173 18.43 1.16 -7.92
CA GLY A 173 18.32 2.60 -8.12
C GLY A 173 16.90 3.00 -8.52
N TRP A 174 16.30 2.24 -9.44
CA TRP A 174 14.91 2.43 -9.84
C TRP A 174 13.94 2.30 -8.66
N PHE A 175 14.07 1.22 -7.88
CA PHE A 175 13.18 0.98 -6.74
C PHE A 175 13.29 2.07 -5.67
N LYS A 176 14.51 2.56 -5.42
CA LYS A 176 14.76 3.68 -4.51
C LYS A 176 14.07 4.95 -5.00
N ALA A 177 14.25 5.32 -6.27
CA ALA A 177 13.61 6.49 -6.89
C ALA A 177 12.08 6.40 -6.79
N VAL A 178 11.48 5.27 -7.20
CA VAL A 178 10.04 5.02 -7.08
C VAL A 178 9.54 5.19 -5.63
N THR A 179 10.32 4.70 -4.67
CA THR A 179 9.94 4.79 -3.26
C THR A 179 9.93 6.24 -2.77
N GLU A 180 10.94 7.02 -3.12
CA GLU A 180 11.07 8.44 -2.78
C GLU A 180 9.97 9.28 -3.43
N GLU A 181 9.69 9.06 -4.71
CA GLU A 181 8.63 9.75 -5.48
C GLU A 181 7.24 9.49 -4.88
N VAL A 182 6.91 8.22 -4.65
CA VAL A 182 5.61 7.84 -4.09
C VAL A 182 5.48 8.39 -2.66
N ASN A 183 6.55 8.37 -1.86
CA ASN A 183 6.56 8.98 -0.54
C ASN A 183 6.29 10.49 -0.60
N ALA A 184 7.00 11.23 -1.46
CA ALA A 184 6.89 12.67 -1.56
C ALA A 184 5.48 13.12 -2.00
N ILE A 185 4.96 12.52 -3.07
CA ILE A 185 3.64 12.87 -3.62
C ILE A 185 2.53 12.59 -2.60
N GLU A 186 2.60 11.46 -1.91
CA GLU A 186 1.56 11.11 -0.95
C GLU A 186 1.69 11.82 0.38
N LEU A 187 2.90 12.20 0.80
CA LEU A 187 3.11 13.09 1.94
C LEU A 187 2.46 14.45 1.68
N GLU A 188 2.65 15.01 0.49
CA GLU A 188 2.04 16.28 0.12
C GLU A 188 0.51 16.18 0.02
N ALA A 189 0.00 15.11 -0.60
CA ALA A 189 -1.44 14.83 -0.62
C ALA A 189 -2.04 14.71 0.79
N TRP A 190 -1.32 14.07 1.72
CA TRP A 190 -1.73 14.00 3.12
C TRP A 190 -1.73 15.36 3.80
N ARG A 191 -0.68 16.18 3.63
CA ARG A 191 -0.61 17.55 4.18
C ARG A 191 -1.78 18.41 3.71
N GLN A 192 -2.10 18.36 2.42
CA GLN A 192 -3.24 19.08 1.86
C GLN A 192 -4.57 18.58 2.42
N ALA A 193 -4.73 17.25 2.56
CA ALA A 193 -5.94 16.67 3.13
C ALA A 193 -6.13 17.04 4.60
N VAL A 194 -5.05 17.10 5.39
CA VAL A 194 -5.05 17.53 6.79
C VAL A 194 -5.46 18.99 6.90
N ARG A 195 -4.85 19.88 6.11
CA ARG A 195 -5.17 21.33 6.09
C ARG A 195 -6.62 21.61 5.70
N LYS A 196 -7.17 20.83 4.77
CA LYS A 196 -8.56 20.97 4.32
C LYS A 196 -9.59 20.60 5.38
N LYS A 197 -9.22 19.75 6.36
CA LYS A 197 -10.16 19.23 7.36
C LYS A 197 -10.18 20.15 8.59
N GLN A 198 -11.31 20.84 8.80
CA GLN A 198 -11.50 21.77 9.92
C GLN A 198 -11.12 21.18 11.29
N SER A 199 -11.50 19.93 11.56
CA SER A 199 -11.22 19.26 12.84
C SER A 199 -9.73 19.00 13.12
N LEU A 200 -8.86 19.08 12.11
CA LEU A 200 -7.42 18.85 12.23
C LEU A 200 -6.60 20.12 12.00
N GLN A 201 -7.20 21.15 11.41
CA GLN A 201 -6.50 22.35 10.98
C GLN A 201 -5.94 23.17 12.16
N SER A 202 -6.71 23.31 13.24
CA SER A 202 -6.40 24.25 14.33
C SER A 202 -5.29 23.80 15.27
N ILE A 203 -5.11 22.49 15.47
CA ILE A 203 -4.16 21.94 16.46
C ILE A 203 -3.22 20.95 15.79
N TYR A 204 -3.78 19.94 15.10
CA TYR A 204 -2.99 18.84 14.55
C TYR A 204 -2.02 19.29 13.45
N ALA A 205 -2.50 20.11 12.50
CA ALA A 205 -1.69 20.59 11.39
C ALA A 205 -0.53 21.51 11.80
N LEU A 206 -0.64 22.19 12.94
CA LEU A 206 0.39 23.08 13.46
C LEU A 206 1.53 22.30 14.13
N HIS A 207 1.20 21.22 14.84
CA HIS A 207 2.18 20.44 15.60
C HIS A 207 2.78 19.27 14.80
N LYS A 208 2.08 18.75 13.78
CA LYS A 208 2.51 17.59 13.00
C LYS A 208 2.83 17.98 11.56
N SER A 209 4.11 18.21 11.28
CA SER A 209 4.61 18.53 9.92
C SER A 209 4.87 17.28 9.05
N GLU A 210 5.09 16.13 9.69
CA GLU A 210 5.52 14.88 9.05
C GLU A 210 4.80 13.64 9.58
N LEU A 211 4.76 12.59 8.75
CA LEU A 211 4.26 11.28 9.13
C LEU A 211 5.29 10.58 10.04
N SER A 212 5.16 10.76 11.35
CA SER A 212 6.05 10.16 12.35
C SER A 212 5.26 9.38 13.41
N PRO A 213 5.79 8.27 13.94
CA PRO A 213 5.16 7.56 15.04
C PRO A 213 4.92 8.48 16.24
N CYS A 214 3.86 8.24 17.02
CA CYS A 214 3.69 8.88 18.33
C CYS A 214 4.92 8.61 19.20
N THR A 215 5.55 9.68 19.69
CA THR A 215 6.73 9.61 20.59
C THR A 215 6.35 9.26 22.02
N HIS A 216 5.15 9.66 22.47
CA HIS A 216 4.66 9.43 23.83
C HIS A 216 3.29 8.76 23.78
N TYR A 217 3.26 7.44 23.71
CA TYR A 217 2.03 6.69 23.98
C TYR A 217 1.91 6.47 25.48
N ARG A 218 0.99 7.20 26.14
CA ARG A 218 0.51 6.86 27.48
C ARG A 218 -0.71 5.98 27.31
N GLY A 219 -0.52 4.66 27.48
CA GLY A 219 -1.61 3.71 27.65
C GLY A 219 -2.24 3.85 29.01
#